data_AF-A0A2V6BEA3-F1
#
_entry.id   AF-A0A2V6BEA3-F1
#
_cell.length_a   1.000
_cell.length_b   1.000
_cell.length_c   1.000
_cell.angle_alpha   90.00
_cell.angle_beta   90.00
_cell.angle_gamma   90.00
#
_symmetry.space_group_name_H-M   'P 1'
#
loop_
_entity.id
_entity.type
_entity.pdbx_description
1 polymer ?
#
loop_
_entity_poly.entity_id
_entity_poly.type
_entity_poly.pdbx_seq_one_letter_code
_entity_poly.pdbx_strand_id
1 'polypeptide(L)'
;MTCWFVLCASALSLSTVHSTPEVTLDDLKKLETICFVPSYLPKDFRLQRVDITYDEPGPDETKRSFSLYSIVYSNDPRSGATFSIESAREGIGDRNIMVEDDTEETEIQSPLGPVDLICRPKGKNGRKDEIRANWVEDSNMKAENTKDPKGHPNLGRFHGFSATGITLAEFSKIVQSLHPIRGEKAAASAALQTSALKIHPKVFSMINCWISDSESPVVTEVNLDAVEKNGNEFNQDGLKQDGEWLGCPGPDTNGFMRYRVVESKGSHYKIEFQENGGGSLTTASIIECEIEKRSIQRDGKPVTIRVLRVLSYSQK
;
A
#
# COMPACT_ATOMS: atom_id res chain seq x y z
N MET A 1 -46.53 58.87 -27.32
CA MET A 1 -46.95 57.66 -26.58
C MET A 1 -46.00 56.54 -26.97
N THR A 2 -44.87 56.37 -26.28
CA THR A 2 -44.64 55.39 -25.19
C THR A 2 -44.94 53.95 -25.63
N CYS A 3 -43.93 53.21 -26.10
CA CYS A 3 -43.04 52.31 -25.34
C CYS A 3 -43.69 50.96 -24.99
N TRP A 4 -43.24 49.87 -25.62
CA TRP A 4 -42.46 48.82 -24.93
C TRP A 4 -42.05 47.70 -25.89
N PHE A 5 -40.73 47.48 -25.98
CA PHE A 5 -40.13 46.25 -26.49
C PHE A 5 -40.21 45.20 -25.36
N VAL A 6 -40.90 44.09 -25.61
CA VAL A 6 -40.85 42.92 -24.73
C VAL A 6 -39.59 42.12 -25.12
N LEU A 7 -38.54 42.28 -24.32
CA LEU A 7 -37.39 41.37 -24.29
C LEU A 7 -37.83 40.09 -23.58
N CYS A 8 -38.05 39.02 -24.34
CA CYS A 8 -38.17 37.68 -23.80
C CYS A 8 -36.82 37.26 -23.21
N ALA A 9 -36.67 37.39 -21.89
CA ALA A 9 -35.58 36.76 -21.16
C ALA A 9 -35.80 35.24 -21.18
N SER A 10 -35.10 34.55 -22.08
CA SER A 10 -34.88 33.11 -21.99
C SER A 10 -34.07 32.84 -20.72
N ALA A 11 -34.75 32.41 -19.67
CA ALA A 11 -34.14 31.82 -18.49
C ALA A 11 -33.43 30.53 -18.93
N LEU A 12 -32.12 30.60 -19.15
CA LEU A 12 -31.26 29.44 -19.14
C LEU A 12 -31.29 28.91 -17.71
N SER A 13 -32.12 27.89 -17.48
CA SER A 13 -32.02 27.02 -16.33
C SER A 13 -30.64 26.37 -16.37
N LEU A 14 -29.66 27.01 -15.75
CA LEU A 14 -28.42 26.38 -15.33
C LEU A 14 -28.83 25.29 -14.33
N SER A 15 -29.14 24.11 -14.86
CA SER A 15 -29.14 22.88 -14.10
C SER A 15 -27.74 22.74 -13.54
N THR A 16 -27.58 23.18 -12.30
CA THR A 16 -26.40 22.96 -11.48
C THR A 16 -26.22 21.45 -11.41
N VAL A 17 -25.33 20.92 -12.26
CA VAL A 17 -24.77 19.59 -12.07
C VAL A 17 -24.08 19.66 -10.71
N HIS A 18 -24.77 19.20 -9.68
CA HIS A 18 -24.16 18.96 -8.39
C HIS A 18 -23.22 17.79 -8.61
N SER A 19 -21.97 18.09 -8.97
CA SER A 19 -20.88 17.13 -8.92
C SER A 19 -20.80 16.66 -7.48
N THR A 20 -21.30 15.45 -7.21
CA THR A 20 -20.98 14.74 -5.97
C THR A 20 -19.45 14.72 -5.87
N PRO A 21 -18.86 15.13 -4.72
CA PRO A 21 -17.41 15.12 -4.57
C PRO A 21 -16.90 13.72 -4.85
N GLU A 22 -15.88 13.63 -5.71
CA GLU A 22 -15.21 12.37 -6.03
C GLU A 22 -14.58 11.81 -4.75
N VAL A 23 -14.93 10.57 -4.40
CA VAL A 23 -14.43 9.90 -3.21
C VAL A 23 -12.95 9.59 -3.41
N THR A 24 -12.13 9.85 -2.39
CA THR A 24 -10.69 9.66 -2.44
C THR A 24 -10.20 8.63 -1.42
N LEU A 25 -8.94 8.21 -1.54
CA LEU A 25 -8.28 7.40 -0.51
C LEU A 25 -8.27 8.09 0.87
N ASP A 26 -8.28 9.42 0.92
CA ASP A 26 -8.36 10.16 2.18
C ASP A 26 -9.73 10.03 2.87
N ASP A 27 -10.79 9.76 2.11
CA ASP A 27 -12.11 9.50 2.66
C ASP A 27 -12.18 8.09 3.28
N LEU A 28 -11.50 7.10 2.69
CA LEU A 28 -11.33 5.78 3.31
C LEU A 28 -10.61 5.85 4.66
N LYS A 29 -9.65 6.79 4.81
CA LYS A 29 -8.99 7.06 6.10
C LYS A 29 -9.94 7.61 7.16
N LYS A 30 -11.19 7.94 6.85
CA LYS A 30 -12.20 8.40 7.82
C LYS A 30 -13.12 7.26 8.29
N LEU A 31 -13.17 6.14 7.58
CA LEU A 31 -14.00 4.97 7.93
C LEU A 31 -13.49 4.23 9.16
N GLU A 32 -14.37 3.75 10.03
CA GLU A 32 -13.95 2.99 11.24
C GLU A 32 -13.39 1.60 10.91
N THR A 33 -13.75 1.05 9.75
CA THR A 33 -13.29 -0.24 9.25
C THR A 33 -11.86 -0.18 8.72
N ILE A 34 -11.20 -1.33 8.70
CA ILE A 34 -9.87 -1.45 8.09
C ILE A 34 -10.07 -1.44 6.57
N CYS A 35 -9.41 -0.51 5.89
CA CYS A 35 -9.36 -0.47 4.42
C CYS A 35 -7.93 -0.78 3.97
N PHE A 36 -7.78 -1.61 2.94
CA PHE A 36 -6.47 -2.02 2.40
C PHE A 36 -6.17 -1.32 1.09
N VAL A 37 -4.89 -1.01 0.88
CA VAL A 37 -4.35 -0.50 -0.38
C VAL A 37 -3.05 -1.24 -0.71
N PRO A 38 -2.74 -1.48 -1.99
CA PRO A 38 -1.47 -2.08 -2.37
C PRO A 38 -0.35 -1.06 -2.28
N SER A 39 0.83 -1.51 -1.86
CA SER A 39 2.07 -0.71 -1.89
C SER A 39 2.87 -0.92 -3.17
N TYR A 40 2.55 -1.96 -3.94
CA TYR A 40 3.08 -2.26 -5.28
C TYR A 40 1.95 -2.28 -6.33
N LEU A 41 2.20 -1.67 -7.48
CA LEU A 41 1.38 -1.82 -8.67
C LEU A 41 2.25 -2.10 -9.90
N PRO A 42 1.77 -2.87 -10.89
CA PRO A 42 2.46 -3.03 -12.17
C PRO A 42 2.64 -1.67 -12.86
N LYS A 43 3.58 -1.62 -13.81
CA LYS A 43 3.85 -0.40 -14.56
C LYS A 43 2.56 0.16 -15.17
N ASP A 44 2.44 1.49 -15.14
CA ASP A 44 1.31 2.27 -15.67
C ASP A 44 -0.04 2.11 -14.96
N PHE A 45 -0.19 1.19 -14.01
CA PHE A 45 -1.38 1.14 -13.15
C PHE A 45 -1.50 2.41 -12.29
N ARG A 46 -2.69 2.98 -12.24
CA ARG A 46 -3.05 4.13 -11.42
C ARG A 46 -4.38 3.87 -10.73
N LEU A 47 -4.62 4.59 -9.63
CA LEU A 47 -5.93 4.63 -9.00
C LEU A 47 -6.95 5.18 -10.01
N GLN A 48 -8.02 4.44 -10.25
CA GLN A 48 -9.08 4.80 -11.19
C GLN A 48 -10.36 5.21 -10.46
N ARG A 49 -10.74 4.46 -9.42
CA ARG A 49 -11.99 4.70 -8.70
C ARG A 49 -11.87 4.31 -7.24
N VAL A 50 -12.53 5.08 -6.39
CA VAL A 50 -12.81 4.74 -4.99
C VAL A 50 -14.30 4.90 -4.78
N ASP A 51 -14.94 3.90 -4.18
CA ASP A 51 -16.35 3.95 -3.81
C ASP A 51 -16.48 3.68 -2.31
N ILE A 52 -17.38 4.41 -1.65
CA ILE A 52 -17.85 4.11 -0.29
C ILE A 52 -19.34 3.85 -0.40
N THR A 53 -19.75 2.64 -0.05
CA THR A 53 -21.16 2.25 0.03
C THR A 53 -21.50 1.93 1.48
N TYR A 54 -22.78 1.73 1.76
CA TYR A 54 -23.25 1.49 3.11
C TYR A 54 -24.26 0.34 3.11
N ASP A 55 -24.03 -0.66 3.95
CA ASP A 55 -25.03 -1.66 4.25
C ASP A 55 -26.07 -1.07 5.20
N GLU A 56 -27.33 -1.37 4.91
CA GLU A 56 -28.44 -1.03 5.80
C GLU A 56 -28.43 -1.95 7.03
N PRO A 57 -28.61 -1.40 8.23
CA PRO A 57 -28.67 -2.22 9.44
C PRO A 57 -29.91 -3.11 9.42
N GLY A 58 -29.75 -4.34 9.91
CA GLY A 58 -30.86 -5.26 10.14
C GLY A 58 -31.84 -4.74 11.19
N PRO A 59 -33.04 -5.34 11.29
CA PRO A 59 -34.10 -4.88 12.21
C PRO A 59 -33.67 -4.90 13.69
N ASP A 60 -32.72 -5.77 14.05
CA ASP A 60 -32.21 -5.96 15.41
C ASP A 60 -30.88 -5.23 15.66
N GLU A 61 -30.41 -4.43 14.69
CA GLU A 61 -29.12 -3.76 14.75
C GLU A 61 -29.26 -2.27 15.09
N THR A 62 -28.15 -1.65 15.54
CA THR A 62 -28.13 -0.20 15.71
C THR A 62 -28.46 0.47 14.37
N LYS A 63 -29.24 1.56 14.37
CA LYS A 63 -29.61 2.34 13.17
C LYS A 63 -28.45 2.99 12.40
N ARG A 64 -27.21 2.64 12.73
CA ARG A 64 -26.00 3.15 12.09
C ARG A 64 -25.73 2.36 10.82
N SER A 65 -25.54 3.06 9.71
CA SER A 65 -25.12 2.49 8.44
C SER A 65 -23.68 1.97 8.51
N PHE A 66 -23.42 0.79 7.95
CA PHE A 66 -22.10 0.14 7.98
C PHE A 66 -21.35 0.38 6.69
N SER A 67 -20.20 1.05 6.75
CA SER A 67 -19.45 1.40 5.54
C SER A 67 -18.78 0.18 4.92
N LEU A 68 -18.87 0.10 3.59
CA LEU A 68 -18.09 -0.76 2.71
C LEU A 68 -17.26 0.14 1.79
N TYR A 69 -16.20 -0.42 1.21
CA TYR A 69 -15.36 0.26 0.24
C TYR A 69 -15.05 -0.62 -0.97
N SER A 70 -14.83 0.04 -2.10
CA SER A 70 -14.23 -0.56 -3.29
C SER A 70 -13.16 0.36 -3.84
N ILE A 71 -12.07 -0.22 -4.34
CA ILE A 71 -10.97 0.49 -4.98
C ILE A 71 -10.65 -0.22 -6.30
N VAL A 72 -10.53 0.55 -7.38
CA VAL A 72 -10.15 0.04 -8.69
C VAL A 72 -8.87 0.73 -9.15
N TYR A 73 -7.90 -0.08 -9.56
CA TYR A 73 -6.68 0.35 -10.22
C TYR A 73 -6.67 -0.16 -11.67
N SER A 74 -6.20 0.66 -12.59
CA SER A 74 -6.07 0.28 -14.00
C SER A 74 -4.89 0.99 -14.67
N ASN A 75 -4.30 0.36 -15.68
CA ASN A 75 -3.32 1.00 -16.56
C ASN A 75 -3.94 1.76 -17.74
N ASP A 76 -5.21 1.54 -18.05
CA ASP A 76 -6.00 2.34 -18.99
C ASP A 76 -7.50 2.24 -18.63
N PRO A 77 -8.16 3.35 -18.26
CA PRO A 77 -9.56 3.36 -17.86
C PRO A 77 -10.56 2.79 -18.87
N ARG A 78 -10.19 2.68 -20.16
CA ARG A 78 -11.11 2.26 -21.24
C ARG A 78 -10.94 0.80 -21.66
N SER A 79 -9.71 0.30 -21.67
CA SER A 79 -9.41 -1.04 -22.18
C SER A 79 -8.24 -1.73 -21.48
N GLY A 80 -7.80 -1.16 -20.36
CA GLY A 80 -6.64 -1.63 -19.63
C GLY A 80 -6.89 -2.87 -18.79
N ALA A 81 -5.79 -3.43 -18.31
CA ALA A 81 -5.79 -4.40 -17.23
C ALA A 81 -6.24 -3.73 -15.93
N THR A 82 -6.86 -4.51 -15.05
CA THR A 82 -7.44 -3.99 -13.79
C THR A 82 -7.04 -4.83 -12.59
N PHE A 83 -7.03 -4.18 -11.43
CA PHE A 83 -7.00 -4.80 -10.13
C PHE A 83 -8.00 -4.09 -9.22
N SER A 84 -8.82 -4.83 -8.49
CA SER A 84 -9.79 -4.27 -7.56
C SER A 84 -9.74 -4.92 -6.18
N ILE A 85 -10.05 -4.10 -5.17
CA ILE A 85 -10.28 -4.50 -3.79
C ILE A 85 -11.72 -4.13 -3.47
N GLU A 86 -12.45 -5.07 -2.87
CA GLU A 86 -13.82 -4.86 -2.43
C GLU A 86 -13.97 -5.38 -1.01
N SER A 87 -14.80 -4.70 -0.20
CA SER A 87 -15.15 -5.19 1.13
C SER A 87 -16.59 -5.66 1.20
N ALA A 88 -16.85 -6.68 2.00
CA ALA A 88 -18.17 -7.10 2.39
C ALA A 88 -18.28 -7.19 3.91
N ARG A 89 -19.47 -6.92 4.45
CA ARG A 89 -19.77 -7.09 5.87
C ARG A 89 -20.02 -8.56 6.22
N GLU A 90 -20.71 -9.26 5.34
CA GLU A 90 -20.99 -10.69 5.48
C GLU A 90 -20.35 -11.45 4.32
N GLY A 91 -20.04 -12.73 4.53
CA GLY A 91 -19.56 -13.62 3.47
C GLY A 91 -20.70 -13.88 2.48
N ILE A 92 -20.88 -12.98 1.52
CA ILE A 92 -21.92 -13.05 0.48
C ILE A 92 -21.57 -14.17 -0.50
N GLY A 93 -21.74 -15.42 -0.08
CA GLY A 93 -21.41 -16.62 -0.85
C GLY A 93 -19.95 -16.72 -1.29
N ASP A 94 -19.61 -17.85 -1.92
CA ASP A 94 -18.29 -18.09 -2.48
C ASP A 94 -18.08 -17.15 -3.69
N ARG A 95 -17.34 -16.04 -3.49
CA ARG A 95 -16.89 -15.10 -4.54
C ARG A 95 -16.12 -15.82 -5.66
N ASN A 96 -15.60 -17.00 -5.32
CA ASN A 96 -14.89 -17.94 -6.15
C ASN A 96 -15.76 -19.15 -6.56
N ILE A 97 -17.04 -18.98 -6.88
CA ILE A 97 -17.76 -19.99 -7.69
C ILE A 97 -17.86 -19.49 -9.12
N MET A 98 -17.19 -20.20 -10.03
CA MET A 98 -17.32 -19.98 -11.47
C MET A 98 -17.98 -21.24 -12.07
N VAL A 99 -18.99 -21.04 -12.92
CA VAL A 99 -19.87 -22.10 -13.42
C VAL A 99 -19.27 -22.86 -14.62
N GLU A 100 -18.09 -22.44 -15.10
CA GLU A 100 -17.51 -22.88 -16.39
C GLU A 100 -16.29 -23.80 -16.20
N ASP A 101 -16.14 -24.76 -17.11
CA ASP A 101 -15.20 -25.88 -17.00
C ASP A 101 -13.71 -25.54 -17.28
N ASP A 102 -13.38 -24.30 -17.70
CA ASP A 102 -12.03 -23.91 -18.15
C ASP A 102 -11.24 -23.08 -17.12
N THR A 103 -11.53 -23.25 -15.83
CA THR A 103 -10.89 -22.50 -14.75
C THR A 103 -9.71 -23.21 -14.10
N GLU A 104 -8.70 -22.44 -13.70
CA GLU A 104 -7.58 -22.90 -12.87
C GLU A 104 -7.76 -22.43 -11.42
N GLU A 105 -7.59 -23.34 -10.47
CA GLU A 105 -7.57 -23.03 -9.04
C GLU A 105 -6.13 -22.96 -8.52
N THR A 106 -5.83 -21.99 -7.67
CA THR A 106 -4.51 -21.83 -7.05
C THR A 106 -4.61 -21.06 -5.74
N GLU A 107 -3.61 -21.16 -4.87
CA GLU A 107 -3.54 -20.42 -3.60
C GLU A 107 -2.35 -19.47 -3.61
N ILE A 108 -2.53 -18.27 -3.06
CA ILE A 108 -1.45 -17.32 -2.79
C ILE A 108 -1.45 -16.88 -1.33
N GLN A 109 -0.32 -16.33 -0.87
CA GLN A 109 -0.23 -15.72 0.45
C GLN A 109 -0.56 -14.23 0.39
N SER A 110 -1.27 -13.74 1.41
CA SER A 110 -1.54 -12.31 1.62
C SER A 110 -1.27 -11.91 3.07
N PRO A 111 -1.17 -10.61 3.36
CA PRO A 111 -1.10 -10.09 4.74
C PRO A 111 -2.32 -10.46 5.61
N LEU A 112 -3.43 -10.88 4.99
CA LEU A 112 -4.66 -11.31 5.68
C LEU A 112 -4.70 -12.83 5.93
N GLY A 113 -3.81 -13.60 5.30
CA GLY A 113 -3.77 -15.06 5.31
C GLY A 113 -3.68 -15.66 3.90
N PRO A 114 -3.77 -16.99 3.77
CA PRO A 114 -3.90 -17.66 2.48
C PRO A 114 -5.17 -17.20 1.75
N VAL A 115 -5.10 -17.13 0.43
CA VAL A 115 -6.16 -16.66 -0.45
C VAL A 115 -6.30 -17.62 -1.62
N ASP A 116 -7.48 -18.21 -1.75
CA ASP A 116 -7.81 -19.13 -2.85
C ASP A 116 -8.28 -18.33 -4.06
N LEU A 117 -7.74 -18.67 -5.22
CA LEU A 117 -7.99 -17.97 -6.47
C LEU A 117 -8.60 -18.91 -7.49
N ILE A 118 -9.57 -18.39 -8.23
CA ILE A 118 -10.03 -18.96 -9.50
C ILE A 118 -9.63 -18.04 -10.64
N CYS A 119 -8.97 -18.62 -11.64
CA CYS A 119 -8.43 -17.92 -12.79
C CYS A 119 -9.04 -18.44 -14.09
N ARG A 120 -9.50 -17.54 -14.97
CA ARG A 120 -9.85 -17.84 -16.36
C ARG A 120 -8.67 -17.56 -17.30
N PRO A 121 -8.43 -18.40 -18.31
CA PRO A 121 -7.20 -18.33 -19.08
C PRO A 121 -7.18 -17.18 -20.08
N LYS A 122 -5.99 -16.65 -20.42
CA LYS A 122 -5.72 -16.25 -21.82
C LYS A 122 -4.28 -16.48 -22.27
N GLY A 123 -4.08 -17.59 -22.99
CA GLY A 123 -3.03 -17.76 -24.01
C GLY A 123 -1.57 -17.80 -23.54
N LYS A 124 -0.66 -18.03 -24.51
CA LYS A 124 0.77 -18.41 -24.33
C LYS A 124 1.63 -17.47 -23.46
N ASN A 125 1.12 -16.29 -23.09
CA ASN A 125 1.86 -15.27 -22.35
C ASN A 125 1.52 -15.24 -20.84
N GLY A 126 0.63 -16.13 -20.35
CA GLY A 126 0.35 -16.31 -18.92
C GLY A 126 -0.54 -15.24 -18.28
N ARG A 127 -1.08 -14.29 -19.06
CA ARG A 127 -2.10 -13.34 -18.59
C ARG A 127 -3.44 -14.04 -18.45
N LYS A 128 -4.21 -13.64 -17.44
CA LYS A 128 -5.53 -14.19 -17.14
C LYS A 128 -6.60 -13.19 -17.59
N ASP A 129 -7.66 -13.71 -18.21
CA ASP A 129 -8.81 -12.88 -18.56
C ASP A 129 -9.51 -12.39 -17.29
N GLU A 130 -9.55 -13.25 -16.26
CA GLU A 130 -10.13 -12.94 -14.97
C GLU A 130 -9.42 -13.72 -13.86
N ILE A 131 -9.16 -13.05 -12.73
CA ILE A 131 -8.72 -13.65 -11.47
C ILE A 131 -9.71 -13.20 -10.39
N ARG A 132 -10.23 -14.14 -9.61
CA ARG A 132 -11.10 -13.87 -8.46
C ARG A 132 -10.56 -14.59 -7.23
N ALA A 133 -10.35 -13.85 -6.15
CA ALA A 133 -10.07 -14.38 -4.84
C ALA A 133 -11.36 -14.74 -4.09
N ASN A 134 -11.27 -15.69 -3.16
CA ASN A 134 -12.24 -15.85 -2.09
C ASN A 134 -12.27 -14.62 -1.16
N TRP A 135 -13.28 -14.58 -0.28
CA TRP A 135 -13.38 -13.57 0.77
C TRP A 135 -12.42 -13.88 1.91
N VAL A 136 -11.59 -12.92 2.31
CA VAL A 136 -10.62 -13.09 3.39
C VAL A 136 -10.95 -12.19 4.57
N GLU A 137 -10.95 -12.74 5.78
CA GLU A 137 -11.24 -12.02 7.01
C GLU A 137 -10.08 -11.11 7.46
N ASP A 138 -10.39 -9.86 7.81
CA ASP A 138 -9.45 -9.02 8.56
C ASP A 138 -9.39 -9.37 10.06
N SER A 139 -8.47 -8.70 10.76
CA SER A 139 -8.25 -8.91 12.19
C SER A 139 -9.46 -8.54 13.05
N ASN A 140 -10.25 -7.53 12.65
CA ASN A 140 -11.47 -7.16 13.35
C ASN A 140 -12.55 -8.23 13.17
N MET A 141 -12.71 -8.76 11.95
CA MET A 141 -13.65 -9.83 11.63
C MET A 141 -13.34 -11.08 12.45
N LYS A 142 -12.08 -11.51 12.46
CA LYS A 142 -11.63 -12.65 13.29
C LYS A 142 -11.95 -12.44 14.78
N ALA A 143 -11.73 -11.24 15.30
CA ALA A 143 -11.99 -10.89 16.69
C ALA A 143 -13.48 -10.82 17.04
N GLU A 144 -14.33 -10.37 16.11
CA GLU A 144 -15.79 -10.34 16.28
C GLU A 144 -16.37 -11.76 16.21
N ASN A 145 -15.97 -12.55 15.22
CA ASN A 145 -16.38 -13.96 15.06
C ASN A 145 -15.97 -14.82 16.26
N THR A 146 -14.83 -14.52 16.90
CA THR A 146 -14.41 -15.23 18.12
C THR A 146 -15.31 -14.92 19.32
N LYS A 147 -15.87 -13.70 19.40
CA LYS A 147 -16.74 -13.29 20.52
C LYS A 147 -18.16 -13.79 20.33
N ASP A 148 -18.68 -13.70 19.12
CA ASP A 148 -20.01 -14.16 18.76
C ASP A 148 -20.00 -14.67 17.31
N PRO A 149 -19.84 -15.99 17.09
CA PRO A 149 -19.81 -16.58 15.76
C PRO A 149 -21.12 -16.42 14.97
N LYS A 150 -22.21 -16.03 15.63
CA LYS A 150 -23.52 -15.80 15.00
C LYS A 150 -23.90 -14.32 15.01
N GLY A 151 -23.07 -13.47 15.60
CA GLY A 151 -23.30 -12.04 15.68
C GLY A 151 -22.92 -11.36 14.38
N HIS A 152 -23.66 -10.31 14.02
CA HIS A 152 -23.32 -9.52 12.85
C HIS A 152 -22.09 -8.63 13.15
N PRO A 153 -21.07 -8.64 12.27
CA PRO A 153 -19.86 -7.87 12.50
C PRO A 153 -20.13 -6.36 12.36
N ASN A 154 -19.55 -5.58 13.26
CA ASN A 154 -19.68 -4.12 13.27
C ASN A 154 -18.48 -3.48 12.57
N LEU A 155 -17.27 -3.86 12.98
CA LEU A 155 -16.00 -3.31 12.51
C LEU A 155 -15.22 -4.27 11.61
N GLY A 156 -15.53 -5.56 11.66
CA GLY A 156 -14.92 -6.57 10.81
C GLY A 156 -15.39 -6.48 9.37
N ARG A 157 -14.50 -6.70 8.41
CA ARG A 157 -14.85 -6.84 6.99
C ARG A 157 -14.17 -8.07 6.38
N PHE A 158 -14.86 -8.67 5.44
CA PHE A 158 -14.28 -9.55 4.44
C PHE A 158 -13.71 -8.71 3.31
N HIS A 159 -12.57 -9.13 2.75
CA HIS A 159 -11.91 -8.45 1.64
C HIS A 159 -11.77 -9.40 0.47
N GLY A 160 -12.21 -8.95 -0.70
CA GLY A 160 -12.17 -9.70 -1.95
C GLY A 160 -11.29 -8.99 -2.96
N PHE A 161 -10.53 -9.77 -3.72
CA PHE A 161 -9.59 -9.27 -4.72
C PHE A 161 -9.97 -9.80 -6.10
N SER A 162 -9.89 -8.94 -7.10
CA SER A 162 -10.10 -9.35 -8.49
C SER A 162 -9.16 -8.63 -9.45
N ALA A 163 -8.90 -9.25 -10.58
CA ALA A 163 -8.12 -8.64 -11.64
C ALA A 163 -8.51 -9.15 -13.03
N THR A 164 -8.21 -8.34 -14.04
CA THR A 164 -8.35 -8.73 -15.46
C THR A 164 -7.10 -8.32 -16.23
N GLY A 165 -6.66 -9.13 -17.18
CA GLY A 165 -5.57 -8.79 -18.10
C GLY A 165 -4.17 -8.75 -17.49
N ILE A 166 -3.96 -9.28 -16.28
CA ILE A 166 -2.66 -9.42 -15.61
C ILE A 166 -2.25 -10.89 -15.44
N THR A 167 -0.98 -11.14 -15.17
CA THR A 167 -0.46 -12.47 -14.82
C THR A 167 -0.74 -12.83 -13.36
N LEU A 168 -0.72 -14.13 -13.03
CA LEU A 168 -0.82 -14.60 -11.64
C LEU A 168 0.33 -14.07 -10.76
N ALA A 169 1.53 -13.93 -11.32
CA ALA A 169 2.68 -13.39 -10.60
C ALA A 169 2.50 -11.90 -10.25
N GLU A 170 2.01 -11.09 -11.20
CA GLU A 170 1.66 -9.70 -10.94
C GLU A 170 0.55 -9.59 -9.89
N PHE A 171 -0.51 -10.39 -10.01
CA PHE A 171 -1.61 -10.42 -9.02
C PHE A 171 -1.10 -10.77 -7.62
N SER A 172 -0.32 -11.85 -7.50
CA SER A 172 0.26 -12.30 -6.23
C SER A 172 1.11 -11.20 -5.59
N LYS A 173 1.95 -10.52 -6.38
CA LYS A 173 2.76 -9.40 -5.89
C LYS A 173 1.93 -8.21 -5.42
N ILE A 174 0.85 -7.87 -6.12
CA ILE A 174 -0.07 -6.80 -5.68
C ILE A 174 -0.71 -7.17 -4.33
N VAL A 175 -1.27 -8.38 -4.23
CA VAL A 175 -1.96 -8.87 -3.01
C VAL A 175 -1.00 -8.99 -1.81
N GLN A 176 0.24 -9.45 -2.03
CA GLN A 176 1.27 -9.51 -0.99
C GLN A 176 1.67 -8.13 -0.48
N SER A 177 1.56 -7.10 -1.32
CA SER A 177 1.92 -5.71 -0.98
C SER A 177 0.84 -4.94 -0.23
N LEU A 178 -0.32 -5.56 0.04
CA LEU A 178 -1.44 -4.92 0.70
C LEU A 178 -1.07 -4.46 2.12
N HIS A 179 -1.56 -3.30 2.51
CA HIS A 179 -1.39 -2.80 3.87
C HIS A 179 -2.60 -1.93 4.25
N PRO A 180 -2.91 -1.83 5.55
CA PRO A 180 -4.02 -1.01 6.01
C PRO A 180 -3.71 0.47 5.78
N ILE A 181 -4.69 1.22 5.26
CA ILE A 181 -4.56 2.64 4.93
C ILE A 181 -4.30 3.52 6.16
N ARG A 182 -4.77 3.05 7.32
CA ARG A 182 -4.40 3.55 8.63
C ARG A 182 -3.35 2.57 9.16
N GLY A 183 -2.11 3.04 9.32
CA GLY A 183 -1.11 2.27 10.06
C GLY A 183 -1.73 1.86 11.39
N GLU A 184 -1.64 0.56 11.73
CA GLU A 184 -2.19 0.06 12.99
C GLU A 184 -1.71 0.97 14.11
N LYS A 185 -2.67 1.55 14.84
CA LYS A 185 -2.37 2.09 16.15
C LYS A 185 -2.14 0.86 17.02
N ALA A 186 -0.92 0.32 16.95
CA ALA A 186 -0.50 -0.86 17.68
C ALA A 186 -0.89 -0.67 19.14
N ALA A 187 -1.81 -1.52 19.60
CA ALA A 187 -2.02 -1.72 21.02
C ALA A 187 -0.68 -2.21 21.57
N ALA A 188 -0.15 -1.44 22.52
CA ALA A 188 1.15 -1.67 23.11
C ALA A 188 1.23 -3.09 23.72
N SER A 189 2.23 -3.86 23.29
CA SER A 189 2.90 -4.82 24.17
C SER A 189 4.34 -4.34 24.36
N ALA A 190 4.61 -3.86 25.56
CA ALA A 190 5.96 -3.53 26.00
C ALA A 190 6.70 -4.84 26.29
N ALA A 191 7.66 -5.20 25.43
CA ALA A 191 8.69 -6.18 25.74
C ALA A 191 9.98 -5.81 24.99
N LEU A 192 11.00 -5.43 25.78
CA LEU A 192 12.42 -5.25 25.46
C LEU A 192 12.79 -4.84 24.01
N GLN A 193 12.92 -3.54 23.78
CA GLN A 193 13.60 -2.98 22.61
C GLN A 193 15.13 -2.97 22.82
N THR A 194 15.81 -4.01 22.33
CA THR A 194 17.03 -3.76 21.55
C THR A 194 16.55 -3.42 20.14
N SER A 195 16.34 -2.14 19.85
CA SER A 195 15.75 -1.70 18.59
C SER A 195 16.69 -2.01 17.42
N ALA A 196 16.53 -3.18 16.81
CA ALA A 196 17.08 -3.44 15.49
C ALA A 196 16.49 -2.40 14.55
N LEU A 197 17.32 -1.44 14.12
CA LEU A 197 16.93 -0.42 13.16
C LEU A 197 16.47 -1.13 11.88
N LYS A 198 15.19 -1.00 11.50
CA LYS A 198 14.62 -1.59 10.28
C LYS A 198 14.35 -0.49 9.26
N ILE A 199 15.35 -0.17 8.46
CA ILE A 199 15.27 0.81 7.36
C ILE A 199 15.61 0.08 6.07
N HIS A 200 14.91 0.34 4.97
CA HIS A 200 15.23 -0.29 3.70
C HIS A 200 16.66 0.10 3.24
N PRO A 201 17.56 -0.84 2.87
CA PRO A 201 18.96 -0.54 2.55
C PRO A 201 19.17 0.52 1.47
N LYS A 202 18.25 0.62 0.51
CA LYS A 202 18.25 1.68 -0.54
C LYS A 202 18.25 3.10 0.01
N VAL A 203 17.76 3.35 1.23
CA VAL A 203 17.86 4.67 1.89
C VAL A 203 19.31 5.11 2.02
N PHE A 204 20.22 4.19 2.34
CA PHE A 204 21.65 4.48 2.45
C PHE A 204 22.33 4.61 1.10
N SER A 205 21.86 3.88 0.08
CA SER A 205 22.27 4.08 -1.31
C SER A 205 21.95 5.50 -1.80
N MET A 206 20.82 6.09 -1.40
CA MET A 206 20.49 7.49 -1.74
C MET A 206 21.40 8.53 -1.08
N ILE A 207 21.96 8.21 0.09
CA ILE A 207 22.94 9.07 0.78
C ILE A 207 24.28 9.00 0.04
N ASN A 208 24.62 7.82 -0.47
CA ASN A 208 25.79 7.56 -1.29
C ASN A 208 25.62 8.14 -2.72
N CYS A 209 26.71 8.58 -3.35
CA CYS A 209 26.69 8.95 -4.77
C CYS A 209 27.20 7.79 -5.62
N TRP A 210 26.48 7.46 -6.71
CA TRP A 210 26.96 6.44 -7.66
C TRP A 210 28.16 6.96 -8.48
N ILE A 211 29.34 6.43 -8.16
CA ILE A 211 30.57 6.21 -8.95
C ILE A 211 30.70 6.95 -10.31
N SER A 212 30.74 8.29 -10.33
CA SER A 212 31.51 8.98 -11.39
C SER A 212 32.03 10.36 -10.99
N ASP A 213 31.25 11.34 -10.50
CA ASP A 213 31.77 12.73 -10.45
C ASP A 213 31.16 13.65 -9.35
N SER A 214 30.83 13.18 -8.15
CA SER A 214 30.29 14.06 -7.09
C SER A 214 30.72 13.71 -5.67
N GLU A 215 30.83 14.74 -4.83
CA GLU A 215 31.06 14.65 -3.39
C GLU A 215 29.86 13.97 -2.71
N SER A 216 30.14 13.14 -1.70
CA SER A 216 29.13 12.50 -0.85
C SER A 216 29.21 13.06 0.57
N PRO A 217 28.10 13.15 1.33
CA PRO A 217 26.76 12.62 1.02
C PRO A 217 25.91 13.57 0.14
N VAL A 218 25.15 13.01 -0.80
CA VAL A 218 24.24 13.80 -1.67
C VAL A 218 22.91 14.10 -0.99
N VAL A 219 22.47 13.20 -0.11
CA VAL A 219 21.27 13.35 0.72
C VAL A 219 21.67 13.38 2.18
N THR A 220 21.34 14.47 2.87
CA THR A 220 21.65 14.64 4.31
C THR A 220 20.45 14.40 5.22
N GLU A 221 19.23 14.38 4.69
CA GLU A 221 18.01 14.09 5.45
C GLU A 221 17.00 13.28 4.64
N VAL A 222 16.37 12.29 5.27
CA VAL A 222 15.36 11.41 4.66
C VAL A 222 14.12 11.30 5.54
N ASN A 223 12.94 11.50 4.94
CA ASN A 223 11.66 11.27 5.60
C ASN A 223 11.33 9.75 5.61
N LEU A 224 11.57 9.10 6.75
CA LEU A 224 11.40 7.65 6.88
C LEU A 224 9.94 7.22 6.75
N ASP A 225 8.98 8.04 7.20
CA ASP A 225 7.56 7.72 7.09
C ASP A 225 7.04 7.80 5.65
N ALA A 226 7.69 8.60 4.80
CA ALA A 226 7.39 8.66 3.37
C ALA A 226 8.01 7.46 2.63
N VAL A 227 9.25 7.12 2.96
CA VAL A 227 9.95 5.95 2.42
C VAL A 227 9.17 4.66 2.71
N GLU A 228 8.74 4.45 3.95
CA GLU A 228 7.98 3.25 4.35
C GLU A 228 6.65 3.12 3.59
N LYS A 229 6.06 4.23 3.15
CA LYS A 229 4.81 4.23 2.37
C LYS A 229 5.04 4.06 0.87
N ASN A 230 6.27 4.20 0.39
CA ASN A 230 6.62 4.05 -1.02
C ASN A 230 7.05 2.60 -1.31
N GLY A 231 6.10 1.68 -1.32
CA GLY A 231 6.40 0.26 -1.61
C GLY A 231 6.83 -0.01 -3.05
N ASN A 232 6.58 0.90 -3.99
CA ASN A 232 7.09 0.73 -5.35
C ASN A 232 8.64 0.75 -5.37
N GLU A 233 9.23 1.68 -4.62
CA GLU A 233 10.67 1.88 -4.60
C GLU A 233 11.39 1.20 -3.42
N PHE A 234 10.69 1.04 -2.29
CA PHE A 234 11.19 0.50 -1.03
C PHE A 234 10.34 -0.67 -0.53
N ASN A 235 9.88 -1.55 -1.42
CA ASN A 235 9.20 -2.78 -1.02
C ASN A 235 10.06 -3.60 -0.05
N GLN A 236 9.39 -4.28 0.87
CA GLN A 236 10.06 -5.18 1.80
C GLN A 236 10.37 -6.54 1.17
N ASP A 237 9.87 -6.79 -0.05
CA ASP A 237 10.05 -8.03 -0.80
C ASP A 237 11.52 -8.21 -1.17
N GLY A 238 12.12 -9.31 -0.71
CA GLY A 238 13.54 -9.58 -0.94
C GLY A 238 14.48 -8.95 0.09
N LEU A 239 13.96 -8.27 1.12
CA LEU A 239 14.74 -8.02 2.32
C LEU A 239 15.10 -9.33 2.99
N LYS A 240 16.39 -9.56 3.17
CA LYS A 240 16.95 -10.74 3.82
C LYS A 240 17.84 -10.31 4.97
N GLN A 241 17.60 -10.92 6.12
CA GLN A 241 18.49 -10.80 7.26
C GLN A 241 19.54 -11.92 7.18
N ASP A 242 20.81 -11.55 7.12
CA ASP A 242 21.96 -12.45 7.13
C ASP A 242 22.93 -12.05 8.25
N GLY A 243 22.80 -12.72 9.39
CA GLY A 243 23.46 -12.33 10.62
C GLY A 243 23.09 -10.90 11.05
N GLU A 244 24.10 -10.03 11.11
CA GLU A 244 23.94 -8.60 11.45
C GLU A 244 23.47 -7.74 10.28
N TRP A 245 23.47 -8.28 9.06
CA TRP A 245 23.16 -7.54 7.84
C TRP A 245 21.67 -7.63 7.50
N LEU A 246 21.07 -6.48 7.21
CA LEU A 246 19.81 -6.41 6.48
C LEU A 246 20.13 -6.00 5.05
N GLY A 247 19.74 -6.80 4.07
CA GLY A 247 20.05 -6.56 2.66
C GLY A 247 18.89 -6.81 1.72
N CYS A 248 18.96 -6.22 0.53
CA CYS A 248 18.06 -6.47 -0.60
C CYS A 248 18.87 -6.61 -1.90
N PRO A 249 18.31 -7.25 -2.94
CA PRO A 249 18.94 -7.28 -4.25
C PRO A 249 19.09 -5.86 -4.83
N GLY A 250 20.15 -5.64 -5.61
CA GLY A 250 20.36 -4.40 -6.35
C GLY A 250 19.27 -4.21 -7.42
N PRO A 251 18.82 -2.98 -7.70
CA PRO A 251 17.92 -2.74 -8.81
C PRO A 251 18.61 -3.14 -10.12
N ASP A 252 17.92 -3.96 -10.92
CA ASP A 252 18.29 -4.30 -12.31
C ASP A 252 19.66 -4.98 -12.52
N THR A 253 20.25 -5.55 -11.45
CA THR A 253 21.55 -6.26 -11.50
C THR A 253 21.53 -7.51 -10.61
N ASN A 254 22.51 -8.40 -10.78
CA ASN A 254 22.78 -9.50 -9.82
C ASN A 254 23.48 -8.99 -8.53
N GLY A 255 23.46 -7.68 -8.29
CA GLY A 255 24.09 -7.01 -7.16
C GLY A 255 23.27 -7.05 -5.88
N PHE A 256 23.74 -6.35 -4.85
CA PHE A 256 23.04 -6.22 -3.57
C PHE A 256 23.31 -4.88 -2.91
N MET A 257 22.38 -4.47 -2.05
CA MET A 257 22.57 -3.42 -1.06
C MET A 257 22.34 -4.02 0.31
N ARG A 258 23.19 -3.71 1.28
CA ARG A 258 23.01 -4.17 2.66
C ARG A 258 23.58 -3.19 3.67
N TYR A 259 23.04 -3.19 4.87
CA TYR A 259 23.63 -2.46 5.98
C TYR A 259 23.61 -3.29 7.26
N ARG A 260 24.47 -2.91 8.20
CA ARG A 260 24.39 -3.34 9.60
C ARG A 260 24.57 -2.15 10.52
N VAL A 261 23.99 -2.25 11.70
CA VAL A 261 24.18 -1.25 12.76
C VAL A 261 25.47 -1.61 13.51
N VAL A 262 26.46 -0.72 13.46
CA VAL A 262 27.75 -0.86 14.15
C VAL A 262 27.67 -0.31 15.57
N GLU A 263 26.94 0.79 15.76
CA GLU A 263 26.69 1.39 17.08
C GLU A 263 25.26 1.94 17.14
N SER A 264 24.62 1.83 18.30
CA SER A 264 23.34 2.46 18.56
C SER A 264 23.28 3.03 19.98
N LYS A 265 22.89 4.29 20.11
CA LYS A 265 22.75 4.98 21.39
C LYS A 265 21.60 5.98 21.32
N GLY A 266 20.44 5.62 21.86
CA GLY A 266 19.24 6.46 21.80
C GLY A 266 18.78 6.65 20.35
N SER A 267 18.69 7.90 19.90
CA SER A 267 18.37 8.28 18.51
C SER A 267 19.56 8.22 17.56
N HIS A 268 20.78 8.03 18.07
CA HIS A 268 22.01 8.02 17.28
C HIS A 268 22.38 6.61 16.83
N TYR A 269 22.74 6.48 15.55
CA TYR A 269 23.13 5.24 14.91
C TYR A 269 24.40 5.42 14.08
N LYS A 270 25.31 4.46 14.19
CA LYS A 270 26.45 4.30 13.27
C LYS A 270 26.20 3.06 12.44
N ILE A 271 26.22 3.23 11.12
CA ILE A 271 25.79 2.22 10.17
C ILE A 271 26.93 1.93 9.22
N GLU A 272 27.20 0.65 8.98
CA GLU A 272 28.02 0.23 7.85
C GLU A 272 27.10 -0.17 6.71
N PHE A 273 27.21 0.54 5.59
CA PHE A 273 26.46 0.27 4.38
C PHE A 273 27.40 -0.31 3.31
N GLN A 274 26.90 -1.27 2.54
CA GLN A 274 27.59 -1.87 1.41
C GLN A 274 26.70 -1.96 0.19
N GLU A 275 27.31 -1.74 -0.97
CA GLU A 275 26.66 -1.78 -2.27
C GLU A 275 27.54 -2.47 -3.31
N ASN A 276 26.95 -3.41 -4.02
CA ASN A 276 27.55 -4.14 -5.13
C ASN A 276 26.62 -4.02 -6.35
N GLY A 277 27.14 -3.50 -7.47
CA GLY A 277 26.39 -3.31 -8.72
C GLY A 277 26.30 -4.53 -9.64
N GLY A 278 26.53 -5.75 -9.13
CA GLY A 278 26.49 -7.01 -9.88
C GLY A 278 27.85 -7.50 -10.41
N GLY A 279 28.95 -6.83 -10.03
CA GLY A 279 30.32 -7.21 -10.38
C GLY A 279 31.14 -7.72 -9.19
N SER A 280 32.46 -7.80 -9.35
CA SER A 280 33.37 -8.17 -8.25
C SER A 280 33.59 -7.05 -7.23
N LEU A 281 33.36 -5.79 -7.61
CA LEU A 281 33.54 -4.63 -6.75
C LEU A 281 32.36 -4.48 -5.79
N THR A 282 32.66 -4.43 -4.49
CA THR A 282 31.72 -4.05 -3.44
C THR A 282 32.27 -2.81 -2.74
N THR A 283 31.47 -1.75 -2.70
CA THR A 283 31.82 -0.52 -1.98
C THR A 283 31.27 -0.58 -0.56
N ALA A 284 31.90 0.14 0.37
CA ALA A 284 31.45 0.24 1.75
C ALA A 284 31.58 1.68 2.25
N SER A 285 30.64 2.09 3.11
CA SER A 285 30.64 3.40 3.75
C SER A 285 30.20 3.28 5.21
N ILE A 286 30.72 4.18 6.05
CA ILE A 286 30.24 4.41 7.41
C ILE A 286 29.38 5.66 7.40
N ILE A 287 28.15 5.53 7.85
CA ILE A 287 27.17 6.61 7.94
C ILE A 287 26.78 6.74 9.40
N GLU A 288 27.03 7.89 10.00
CA GLU A 288 26.47 8.23 11.31
C GLU A 288 25.24 9.09 11.10
N CYS A 289 24.14 8.71 11.72
CA CYS A 289 22.87 9.41 11.59
C CYS A 289 22.12 9.48 12.90
N GLU A 290 21.23 10.45 13.00
CA GLU A 290 20.24 10.56 14.06
C GLU A 290 18.84 10.42 13.50
N ILE A 291 17.95 9.73 14.23
CA ILE A 291 16.54 9.65 13.91
C ILE A 291 15.75 10.50 14.89
N GLU A 292 15.20 11.61 14.39
CA GLU A 292 14.43 12.55 15.17
C GLU A 292 12.99 12.68 14.67
N LYS A 293 12.11 13.20 15.52
CA LYS A 293 10.75 13.57 15.13
C LYS A 293 10.72 15.05 14.80
N ARG A 294 10.26 15.40 13.60
CA ARG A 294 10.14 16.78 13.12
C ARG A 294 8.69 17.08 12.73
N SER A 295 8.19 18.24 13.11
CA SER A 295 6.88 18.72 12.63
C SER A 295 7.07 19.46 11.30
N ILE A 296 6.30 19.08 10.28
CA ILE A 296 6.27 19.74 8.97
C ILE A 296 4.84 20.13 8.61
N GLN A 297 4.68 21.07 7.68
CA GLN A 297 3.38 21.34 7.05
C GLN A 297 3.22 20.42 5.84
N ARG A 298 2.16 19.61 5.83
CA ARG A 298 1.73 18.81 4.67
C ARG A 298 0.28 19.14 4.40
N ASP A 299 -0.01 19.63 3.20
CA ASP A 299 -1.35 20.07 2.79
C ASP A 299 -1.97 21.09 3.76
N GLY A 300 -1.13 22.02 4.25
CA GLY A 300 -1.53 23.05 5.22
C GLY A 300 -1.80 22.55 6.64
N LYS A 301 -1.52 21.27 6.95
CA LYS A 301 -1.68 20.69 8.28
C LYS A 301 -0.33 20.31 8.88
N PRO A 302 -0.12 20.54 10.20
CA PRO A 302 1.07 20.07 10.88
C PRO A 302 1.03 18.55 10.98
N VAL A 303 2.08 17.90 10.51
CA VAL A 303 2.30 16.45 10.59
C VAL A 303 3.66 16.20 11.20
N THR A 304 3.72 15.35 12.22
CA THR A 304 4.98 14.88 12.80
C THR A 304 5.50 13.72 11.98
N ILE A 305 6.75 13.81 11.53
CA ILE A 305 7.43 12.78 10.74
C ILE A 305 8.72 12.32 11.44
N ARG A 306 9.14 11.09 11.15
CA ARG A 306 10.50 10.63 11.46
C ARG A 306 11.47 11.04 10.35
N VAL A 307 12.55 11.71 10.73
CA VAL A 307 13.62 12.14 9.84
C VAL A 307 14.90 11.43 10.23
N LEU A 308 15.51 10.72 9.29
CA LEU A 308 16.90 10.30 9.40
C LEU A 308 17.76 11.48 8.94
N ARG A 309 18.64 11.97 9.81
CA ARG A 309 19.58 13.05 9.53
C ARG A 309 21.01 12.51 9.57
N VAL A 310 21.75 12.68 8.49
CA VAL A 310 23.16 12.31 8.38
C VAL A 310 24.00 13.31 9.18
N LEU A 311 24.84 12.79 10.06
CA LEU A 311 25.77 13.54 10.90
C LEU A 311 27.20 13.45 10.37
N SER A 312 27.60 12.29 9.88
CA SER A 312 28.89 12.08 9.23
C SER A 312 28.81 10.98 8.17
N TYR A 313 29.70 11.08 7.18
CA TYR A 313 29.83 10.13 6.08
C TYR A 313 31.30 9.88 5.80
N SER A 314 31.70 8.61 5.73
CA SER A 314 33.06 8.20 5.38
C SER A 314 33.02 7.01 4.45
N GLN A 315 33.64 7.14 3.27
CA GLN A 315 33.86 6.01 2.38
C GLN A 315 35.03 5.15 2.91
N LYS A 316 34.88 3.81 2.84
CA LYS A 316 35.94 2.86 3.18
C LYS A 316 36.78 2.49 1.98
#